data_AF-A0A942UUU1-F1
#
_entry.id   AF-A0A942UUU1-F1
#
_cell.length_a   1.000
_cell.length_b   1.000
_cell.length_c   1.000
_cell.angle_alpha   90.00
_cell.angle_beta   90.00
_cell.angle_gamma   90.00
#
_symmetry.space_group_name_H-M   'P 1'
#
loop_
_entity.id
_entity.type
_entity.pdbx_description
1 polymer ?
#
loop_
_entity_poly.entity_id
_entity_poly.type
_entity_poly.pdbx_seq_one_letter_code
_entity_poly.pdbx_strand_id
1 'polypeptide(L)'
;MHKIRTLIIACVFLLSTFSFGGNTEAAPAIVNPNKVYSYNQMVSDIKKLQRAYPDLIQFKVIGKSEFGREIYAVSLGTGPATSFINGSHHAREWLTTNLNMYMIEEYAKAYRNNGKIKGYNAKNILNSTTIWFVPMVNPDGVTLQQQGLNAFPKSVHASLIKMNNGSKNFKRWKANAKGIDLNRQYDADWKTVKHSPKNPSFKNFKGKSPASAAEVKAVLKLDKEIDAEMAVAYHTSGKILYWNYKQDKVTYKRDLVYAKAIGKMTGYSLVNPGKNPSGGGYTDWFIQAKKRPGFTPEISRYVVETNPPLSEFKGAWQENQAVGLYVAQESAKLYDARMKKEADKLAIPLKSLRKKADKLKLTYYNNVKNESDLKLKKSFTDLYDSVVKETKQLEKKADKLPKKHRKTLDSHFKVINDHKNYAKTYIDGVKAGDTLVASTKSLDKLLVAGKMDANTITKHKQLNKSITATEKKLNNMYGKNPKSLAKKKYTLPATILTQNVKHEIDRYNLTLQIEKDINKKKIDTAKANLAKLTKLEAASKTAKTKGNKKYPGKYKTYSRIETLLKNMRTKVETALDQLVKEKEEQEEKERETEREQEKDKEKSPEDKPEEKSTSDGAHGK
;
A
#
# COMPACT_ATOMS: atom_id res chain seq x y z
N MET A 1 -11.49 -42.27 -52.71
CA MET A 1 -12.00 -41.33 -53.74
C MET A 1 -13.14 -40.52 -53.14
N HIS A 2 -13.09 -39.19 -53.30
CA HIS A 2 -14.16 -38.17 -53.11
C HIS A 2 -14.71 -37.94 -51.67
N LYS A 3 -14.25 -36.88 -50.98
CA LYS A 3 -14.75 -35.46 -50.94
C LYS A 3 -16.00 -35.31 -50.04
N ILE A 4 -15.92 -34.74 -48.81
CA ILE A 4 -15.81 -33.32 -48.37
C ILE A 4 -17.17 -32.73 -47.89
N ARG A 5 -17.14 -32.12 -46.68
CA ARG A 5 -17.91 -30.98 -46.09
C ARG A 5 -19.21 -31.18 -45.26
N THR A 6 -19.02 -30.96 -43.94
CA THR A 6 -19.63 -29.90 -43.08
C THR A 6 -21.15 -29.90 -42.82
N LEU A 7 -21.57 -29.97 -41.54
CA LEU A 7 -22.01 -28.82 -40.71
C LEU A 7 -22.51 -29.27 -39.31
N ILE A 8 -22.13 -28.46 -38.32
CA ILE A 8 -22.49 -28.47 -36.90
C ILE A 8 -23.98 -28.11 -36.71
N ILE A 9 -24.67 -28.71 -35.73
CA ILE A 9 -25.58 -28.03 -34.78
C ILE A 9 -25.83 -28.95 -33.57
N ALA A 10 -25.60 -28.37 -32.39
CA ALA A 10 -25.78 -28.95 -31.07
C ALA A 10 -27.20 -28.72 -30.53
N CYS A 11 -27.76 -29.71 -29.84
CA CYS A 11 -28.85 -29.53 -28.88
C CYS A 11 -28.70 -30.63 -27.81
N VAL A 12 -28.14 -30.26 -26.65
CA VAL A 12 -28.02 -31.13 -25.47
C VAL A 12 -29.23 -30.90 -24.57
N PHE A 13 -29.90 -31.99 -24.23
CA PHE A 13 -31.02 -32.09 -23.31
C PHE A 13 -30.67 -31.56 -21.90
N LEU A 14 -31.51 -30.66 -21.38
CA LEU A 14 -31.52 -30.24 -19.98
C LEU A 14 -32.71 -30.94 -19.31
N LEU A 15 -32.43 -32.00 -18.54
CA LEU A 15 -33.41 -32.61 -17.63
C LEU A 15 -33.60 -31.71 -16.41
N SER A 16 -34.86 -31.34 -16.18
CA SER A 16 -35.36 -30.64 -15.01
C SER A 16 -35.55 -31.61 -13.84
N THR A 17 -34.72 -31.50 -12.80
CA THR A 17 -35.03 -32.05 -11.48
C THR A 17 -35.69 -30.96 -10.65
N PHE A 18 -37.02 -31.04 -10.50
CA PHE A 18 -37.78 -30.33 -9.47
C PHE A 18 -37.28 -30.81 -8.10
N SER A 19 -36.57 -29.94 -7.38
CA SER A 19 -36.34 -30.14 -5.94
C SER A 19 -37.50 -29.48 -5.20
N PHE A 20 -38.39 -30.32 -4.66
CA PHE A 20 -39.39 -29.89 -3.69
C PHE A 20 -38.70 -29.17 -2.53
N GLY A 21 -39.27 -28.03 -2.14
CA GLY A 21 -38.82 -27.23 -1.00
C GLY A 21 -38.84 -28.06 0.28
N GLY A 22 -37.68 -28.54 0.69
CA GLY A 22 -37.44 -28.97 2.06
C GLY A 22 -37.45 -27.73 2.95
N ASN A 23 -38.38 -27.70 3.91
CA ASN A 23 -38.25 -26.87 5.10
C ASN A 23 -36.84 -27.12 5.66
N THR A 24 -35.94 -26.15 5.54
CA THR A 24 -34.66 -26.21 6.22
C THR A 24 -34.97 -26.14 7.71
N GLU A 25 -35.01 -27.29 8.39
CA GLU A 25 -34.89 -27.31 9.84
C GLU A 25 -33.67 -26.47 10.21
N ALA A 26 -33.90 -25.46 11.05
CA ALA A 26 -32.82 -24.60 11.51
C ALA A 26 -31.76 -25.49 12.15
N ALA A 27 -30.50 -25.37 11.70
CA ALA A 27 -29.39 -26.08 12.30
C ALA A 27 -29.44 -25.94 13.83
N PRO A 28 -29.18 -27.02 14.59
CA PRO A 28 -29.34 -26.99 16.04
C PRO A 28 -28.52 -25.85 16.65
N ALA A 29 -29.12 -25.13 17.62
CA ALA A 29 -28.48 -23.99 18.26
C ALA A 29 -27.11 -24.40 18.86
N ILE A 30 -26.07 -23.61 18.56
CA ILE A 30 -24.69 -23.90 18.98
C ILE A 30 -24.53 -23.61 20.48
N VAL A 31 -25.08 -22.49 20.94
CA VAL A 31 -25.05 -22.06 22.33
C VAL A 31 -26.32 -22.53 23.03
N ASN A 32 -26.16 -23.40 24.03
CA ASN A 32 -27.21 -23.68 25.00
C ASN A 32 -27.00 -22.79 26.23
N PRO A 33 -27.84 -21.76 26.44
CA PRO A 33 -27.67 -20.84 27.55
C PRO A 33 -28.32 -21.31 28.85
N ASN A 34 -29.10 -22.40 28.83
CA ASN A 34 -29.86 -22.90 29.99
C ASN A 34 -29.04 -23.90 30.84
N LYS A 35 -27.72 -23.83 30.76
CA LYS A 35 -26.78 -24.65 31.54
C LYS A 35 -25.65 -23.80 32.11
N VAL A 36 -24.98 -24.30 33.15
CA VAL A 36 -23.75 -23.68 33.64
C VAL A 36 -22.73 -23.70 32.51
N TYR A 37 -22.31 -22.52 32.06
CA TYR A 37 -21.46 -22.39 30.90
C TYR A 37 -19.99 -22.40 31.34
N SER A 38 -19.33 -23.54 31.13
CA SER A 38 -17.92 -23.71 31.52
C SER A 38 -16.97 -23.02 30.55
N TYR A 39 -15.75 -22.76 31.00
CA TYR A 39 -14.68 -22.24 30.13
C TYR A 39 -14.49 -23.09 28.87
N ASN A 40 -14.39 -24.41 29.02
CA ASN A 40 -14.19 -25.32 27.88
C ASN A 40 -15.39 -25.33 26.92
N GLN A 41 -16.62 -25.25 27.44
CA GLN A 41 -17.81 -25.13 26.61
C GLN A 41 -17.80 -23.84 25.80
N MET A 42 -17.47 -22.71 26.44
CA MET A 42 -17.34 -21.42 25.77
C MET A 42 -16.31 -21.47 24.65
N VAL A 43 -15.12 -22.02 24.89
CA VAL A 43 -14.08 -22.13 23.86
C VAL A 43 -14.55 -23.02 22.70
N SER A 44 -15.21 -24.14 22.98
CA SER A 44 -15.80 -25.00 21.95
C SER A 44 -16.81 -24.22 21.08
N ASP A 45 -17.73 -23.50 21.71
CA ASP A 45 -18.83 -22.86 21.01
C ASP A 45 -18.38 -21.61 20.25
N ILE A 46 -17.38 -20.86 20.74
CA ILE A 46 -16.71 -19.80 19.97
C ILE A 46 -16.17 -20.36 18.65
N LYS A 47 -15.47 -21.51 18.71
CA LYS A 47 -14.92 -22.16 17.50
C LYS A 47 -16.02 -22.64 16.55
N LYS A 48 -17.13 -23.18 17.08
CA LYS A 48 -18.29 -23.59 16.27
C LYS A 48 -18.99 -22.40 15.62
N LEU A 49 -19.20 -21.31 16.36
CA LEU A 49 -19.80 -20.08 15.87
C LEU A 49 -18.97 -19.44 14.75
N GLN A 50 -17.65 -19.36 14.92
CA GLN A 50 -16.76 -18.86 13.87
C GLN A 50 -16.84 -19.72 12.59
N ARG A 51 -16.89 -21.05 12.72
CA ARG A 51 -17.07 -21.94 11.56
C ARG A 51 -18.44 -21.78 10.88
N ALA A 52 -19.49 -21.53 11.65
CA ALA A 52 -20.84 -21.33 11.11
C ALA A 52 -21.04 -19.96 10.45
N TYR A 53 -20.30 -18.94 10.90
CA TYR A 53 -20.42 -17.55 10.41
C TYR A 53 -19.04 -16.93 10.11
N PRO A 54 -18.22 -17.50 9.21
CA PRO A 54 -16.81 -17.14 9.08
C PRO A 54 -16.55 -15.74 8.52
N ASP A 55 -17.48 -15.14 7.80
CA ASP A 55 -17.44 -13.75 7.30
C ASP A 55 -17.95 -12.72 8.31
N LEU A 56 -18.63 -13.16 9.37
CA LEU A 56 -19.30 -12.29 10.33
C LEU A 56 -18.71 -12.38 11.74
N ILE A 57 -18.25 -13.57 12.14
CA ILE A 57 -17.67 -13.87 13.44
C ILE A 57 -16.19 -14.19 13.27
N GLN A 58 -15.35 -13.48 14.02
CA GLN A 58 -13.95 -13.82 14.21
C GLN A 58 -13.65 -13.89 15.71
N PHE A 59 -12.60 -14.59 16.11
CA PHE A 59 -12.14 -14.56 17.49
C PHE A 59 -10.62 -14.50 17.56
N LYS A 60 -10.10 -14.02 18.69
CA LYS A 60 -8.68 -14.03 19.02
C LYS A 60 -8.45 -14.21 20.50
N VAL A 61 -7.28 -14.74 20.84
CA VAL A 61 -6.78 -14.76 22.21
C VAL A 61 -6.13 -13.40 22.51
N ILE A 62 -6.63 -12.68 23.51
CA ILE A 62 -6.16 -11.32 23.86
C ILE A 62 -5.12 -11.33 24.98
N GLY A 63 -4.92 -12.48 25.63
CA GLY A 63 -3.98 -12.70 26.70
C GLY A 63 -4.25 -14.02 27.40
N LYS A 64 -3.53 -14.27 28.49
CA LYS A 64 -3.77 -15.38 29.40
C LYS A 64 -4.09 -14.81 30.79
N SER A 65 -4.94 -15.51 31.51
CA SER A 65 -5.24 -15.28 32.93
C SER A 65 -4.06 -15.69 33.81
N GLU A 66 -4.16 -15.40 35.12
CA GLU A 66 -3.08 -15.65 36.09
C GLU A 66 -2.66 -17.13 36.23
N PHE A 67 -3.52 -18.08 35.86
CA PHE A 67 -3.26 -19.52 35.81
C PHE A 67 -3.23 -20.06 34.37
N GLY A 68 -3.01 -19.19 33.38
CA GLY A 68 -2.64 -19.60 32.03
C GLY A 68 -3.80 -19.93 31.09
N ARG A 69 -5.07 -19.83 31.53
CA ARG A 69 -6.23 -19.95 30.62
C ARG A 69 -6.27 -18.79 29.66
N GLU A 70 -6.45 -19.06 28.38
CA GLU A 70 -6.58 -18.04 27.34
C GLU A 70 -7.84 -17.21 27.54
N ILE A 71 -7.74 -15.89 27.31
CA ILE A 71 -8.87 -14.97 27.35
C ILE A 71 -9.27 -14.69 25.91
N TYR A 72 -10.51 -15.06 25.57
CA TYR A 72 -11.03 -14.96 24.21
C TYR A 72 -11.81 -13.66 24.01
N ALA A 73 -11.52 -12.99 22.90
CA ALA A 73 -12.35 -11.93 22.35
C ALA A 73 -13.00 -12.40 21.06
N VAL A 74 -14.26 -12.07 20.86
CA VAL A 74 -15.06 -12.45 19.69
C VAL A 74 -15.60 -11.19 19.02
N SER A 75 -15.31 -10.96 17.75
CA SER A 75 -15.92 -9.89 16.97
C SER A 75 -17.13 -10.40 16.21
N LEU A 76 -18.20 -9.62 16.19
CA LEU A 76 -19.41 -9.87 15.42
C LEU A 76 -19.76 -8.62 14.60
N GLY A 77 -19.74 -8.74 13.28
CA GLY A 77 -20.00 -7.63 12.36
C GLY A 77 -18.81 -7.32 11.44
N THR A 78 -19.05 -6.45 10.47
CA THR A 78 -18.10 -6.07 9.42
C THR A 78 -17.88 -4.56 9.34
N GLY A 79 -18.63 -3.79 10.12
CA GLY A 79 -18.59 -2.34 10.08
C GLY A 79 -17.38 -1.72 10.78
N PRO A 80 -16.97 -0.50 10.37
CA PRO A 80 -15.76 0.15 10.87
C PRO A 80 -15.91 0.80 12.25
N ALA A 81 -17.13 1.13 12.66
CA ALA A 81 -17.39 1.55 14.03
C ALA A 81 -17.28 0.34 14.96
N THR A 82 -16.96 0.55 16.24
CA THR A 82 -16.80 -0.54 17.19
C THR A 82 -17.56 -0.25 18.49
N SER A 83 -18.13 -1.29 19.07
CA SER A 83 -18.63 -1.30 20.46
C SER A 83 -18.02 -2.46 21.21
N PHE A 84 -17.99 -2.39 22.54
CA PHE A 84 -17.37 -3.42 23.37
C PHE A 84 -18.32 -3.92 24.45
N ILE A 85 -18.55 -5.23 24.50
CA ILE A 85 -19.37 -5.92 25.50
C ILE A 85 -18.49 -6.93 26.23
N ASN A 86 -18.58 -6.98 27.55
CA ASN A 86 -17.84 -7.98 28.33
C ASN A 86 -18.67 -8.49 29.50
N GLY A 87 -18.22 -9.63 30.05
CA GLY A 87 -18.89 -10.31 31.15
C GLY A 87 -17.91 -11.12 31.98
N SER A 88 -18.40 -11.58 33.13
CA SER A 88 -17.65 -12.38 34.09
C SER A 88 -16.31 -11.75 34.49
N HIS A 89 -16.29 -10.44 34.75
CA HIS A 89 -15.22 -9.83 35.55
C HIS A 89 -15.17 -10.47 36.94
N HIS A 90 -16.34 -10.73 37.51
CA HIS A 90 -16.48 -11.45 38.76
C HIS A 90 -16.82 -12.93 38.51
N ALA A 91 -16.16 -13.81 39.25
CA ALA A 91 -16.22 -15.26 39.09
C ALA A 91 -17.63 -15.87 39.22
N ARG A 92 -18.39 -15.45 40.24
CA ARG A 92 -19.77 -15.93 40.48
C ARG A 92 -20.83 -15.34 39.55
N GLU A 93 -20.46 -14.41 38.68
CA GLU A 93 -21.42 -13.69 37.82
C GLU A 93 -21.45 -14.29 36.40
N TRP A 94 -21.17 -15.60 36.30
CA TRP A 94 -20.99 -16.32 35.04
C TRP A 94 -22.25 -16.38 34.16
N LEU A 95 -23.43 -16.07 34.70
CA LEU A 95 -24.66 -15.91 33.89
C LEU A 95 -24.49 -14.85 32.78
N THR A 96 -23.60 -13.88 33.00
CA THR A 96 -23.24 -12.86 32.00
C THR A 96 -22.47 -13.45 30.81
N THR A 97 -21.69 -14.52 31.01
CA THR A 97 -21.09 -15.28 29.91
C THR A 97 -22.16 -15.98 29.07
N ASN A 98 -23.18 -16.59 29.69
CA ASN A 98 -24.32 -17.18 28.98
C ASN A 98 -25.02 -16.12 28.12
N LEU A 99 -25.29 -14.94 28.70
CA LEU A 99 -25.94 -13.84 27.99
C LEU A 99 -25.11 -13.39 26.78
N ASN A 100 -23.80 -13.16 26.95
CA ASN A 100 -22.93 -12.71 25.87
C ASN A 100 -22.82 -13.74 24.75
N MET A 101 -22.65 -15.02 25.08
CA MET A 101 -22.54 -16.09 24.08
C MET A 101 -23.84 -16.30 23.31
N TYR A 102 -24.98 -16.27 24.00
CA TYR A 102 -26.28 -16.37 23.35
C TYR A 102 -26.58 -15.16 22.47
N MET A 103 -26.22 -13.96 22.94
CA MET A 103 -26.33 -12.73 22.15
C MET A 103 -25.55 -12.81 20.84
N ILE A 104 -24.31 -13.33 20.88
CA ILE A 104 -23.48 -13.51 19.67
C ILE A 104 -24.21 -14.38 18.64
N GLU A 105 -24.74 -15.53 19.05
CA GLU A 105 -25.41 -16.45 18.14
C GLU A 105 -26.72 -15.87 17.58
N GLU A 106 -27.57 -15.33 18.44
CA GLU A 106 -28.88 -14.79 18.03
C GLU A 106 -28.72 -13.60 17.09
N TYR A 107 -27.71 -12.76 17.30
CA TYR A 107 -27.41 -11.64 16.42
C TYR A 107 -26.87 -12.12 15.06
N ALA A 108 -26.05 -13.17 15.04
CA ALA A 108 -25.56 -13.78 13.80
C ALA A 108 -26.67 -14.46 13.00
N LYS A 109 -27.60 -15.17 13.67
CA LYS A 109 -28.82 -15.72 13.05
C LYS A 109 -29.68 -14.61 12.45
N ALA A 110 -29.95 -13.56 13.23
CA ALA A 110 -30.73 -12.42 12.75
C ALA A 110 -30.04 -11.72 11.56
N TYR A 111 -28.71 -11.60 11.57
CA TYR A 111 -27.96 -11.06 10.44
C TYR A 111 -28.16 -11.88 9.16
N ARG A 112 -28.00 -13.22 9.25
CA ARG A 112 -28.15 -14.13 8.10
C ARG A 112 -29.56 -14.13 7.53
N ASN A 113 -30.55 -14.12 8.41
CA ASN A 113 -31.96 -14.20 8.04
C ASN A 113 -32.57 -12.84 7.70
N ASN A 114 -31.74 -11.78 7.62
CA ASN A 114 -32.20 -10.39 7.43
C ASN A 114 -33.28 -9.98 8.45
N GLY A 115 -33.20 -10.53 9.66
CA GLY A 115 -34.17 -10.41 10.72
C GLY A 115 -33.96 -9.17 11.59
N LYS A 116 -34.95 -8.95 12.48
CA LYS A 116 -34.91 -7.90 13.50
C LYS A 116 -35.00 -8.51 14.89
N ILE A 117 -34.28 -7.93 15.85
CA ILE A 117 -34.45 -8.25 17.27
C ILE A 117 -35.01 -7.00 17.95
N LYS A 118 -36.24 -7.10 18.49
CA LYS A 118 -36.95 -5.97 19.10
C LYS A 118 -36.94 -4.70 18.24
N GLY A 119 -37.13 -4.86 16.93
CA GLY A 119 -37.16 -3.76 15.96
C GLY A 119 -35.81 -3.34 15.38
N TYR A 120 -34.68 -3.78 15.96
CA TYR A 120 -33.34 -3.48 15.46
C TYR A 120 -32.95 -4.41 14.32
N ASN A 121 -32.68 -3.87 13.13
CA ASN A 121 -32.21 -4.65 11.98
C ASN A 121 -30.75 -5.06 12.18
N ALA A 122 -30.51 -6.35 12.46
CA ALA A 122 -29.19 -6.85 12.78
C ALA A 122 -28.20 -6.68 11.62
N LYS A 123 -28.65 -6.89 10.37
CA LYS A 123 -27.80 -6.78 9.18
C LYS A 123 -27.26 -5.36 8.97
N ASN A 124 -28.15 -4.37 8.99
CA ASN A 124 -27.75 -2.96 8.80
C ASN A 124 -26.82 -2.47 9.91
N ILE A 125 -27.10 -2.87 11.15
CA ILE A 125 -26.31 -2.47 12.31
C ILE A 125 -24.93 -3.11 12.25
N LEU A 126 -24.84 -4.42 12.04
CA LEU A 126 -23.56 -5.14 12.02
C LEU A 126 -22.70 -4.85 10.78
N ASN A 127 -23.31 -4.39 9.68
CA ASN A 127 -22.58 -3.82 8.53
C ASN A 127 -21.99 -2.43 8.81
N SER A 128 -22.52 -1.73 9.82
CA SER A 128 -22.06 -0.39 10.21
C SER A 128 -21.14 -0.41 11.42
N THR A 129 -21.28 -1.42 12.28
CA THR A 129 -20.54 -1.58 13.53
C THR A 129 -20.11 -3.02 13.75
N THR A 130 -18.87 -3.22 14.19
CA THR A 130 -18.39 -4.50 14.73
C THR A 130 -18.50 -4.50 16.26
N ILE A 131 -19.30 -5.41 16.82
CA ILE A 131 -19.39 -5.60 18.27
C ILE A 131 -18.27 -6.55 18.70
N TRP A 132 -17.40 -6.11 19.60
CA TRP A 132 -16.43 -6.98 20.25
C TRP A 132 -16.99 -7.48 21.57
N PHE A 133 -16.85 -8.77 21.81
CA PHE A 133 -17.22 -9.44 23.05
C PHE A 133 -15.98 -9.97 23.75
N VAL A 134 -15.89 -9.83 25.07
CA VAL A 134 -15.08 -10.71 25.93
C VAL A 134 -16.04 -11.42 26.86
N PRO A 135 -16.56 -12.61 26.48
CA PRO A 135 -17.63 -13.25 27.23
C PRO A 135 -17.23 -13.65 28.65
N MET A 136 -15.94 -13.96 28.86
CA MET A 136 -15.40 -14.37 30.15
C MET A 136 -14.05 -13.70 30.41
N VAL A 137 -14.07 -12.59 31.14
CA VAL A 137 -12.84 -11.87 31.52
C VAL A 137 -12.03 -12.63 32.57
N ASN A 138 -12.69 -13.32 33.50
CA ASN A 138 -12.09 -14.02 34.62
C ASN A 138 -12.21 -15.57 34.49
N PRO A 139 -11.54 -16.21 33.52
CA PRO A 139 -11.72 -17.65 33.29
C PRO A 139 -11.24 -18.50 34.48
N ASP A 140 -10.21 -18.07 35.20
CA ASP A 140 -9.74 -18.78 36.39
C ASP A 140 -10.75 -18.70 37.54
N GLY A 141 -11.21 -17.49 37.86
CA GLY A 141 -12.17 -17.30 38.94
C GLY A 141 -13.49 -18.05 38.67
N VAL A 142 -14.03 -17.96 37.44
CA VAL A 142 -15.23 -18.70 37.04
C VAL A 142 -15.01 -20.21 37.20
N THR A 143 -13.86 -20.72 36.74
CA THR A 143 -13.54 -22.15 36.88
C THR A 143 -13.46 -22.56 38.35
N LEU A 144 -12.83 -21.75 39.21
CA LEU A 144 -12.76 -22.01 40.65
C LEU A 144 -14.15 -22.04 41.29
N GLN A 145 -15.03 -21.12 40.93
CA GLN A 145 -16.40 -21.04 41.46
C GLN A 145 -17.25 -22.26 41.04
N GLN A 146 -17.08 -22.73 39.79
CA GLN A 146 -17.84 -23.83 39.24
C GLN A 146 -17.32 -25.21 39.68
N GLN A 147 -15.99 -25.40 39.68
CA GLN A 147 -15.34 -26.72 39.80
C GLN A 147 -14.52 -26.89 41.09
N GLY A 148 -14.31 -25.82 41.86
CA GLY A 148 -13.52 -25.86 43.09
C GLY A 148 -12.03 -26.15 42.86
N LEU A 149 -11.39 -26.70 43.90
CA LEU A 149 -9.93 -26.88 43.95
C LEU A 149 -9.39 -27.88 42.92
N ASN A 150 -10.21 -28.84 42.47
CA ASN A 150 -9.78 -29.88 41.53
C ASN A 150 -9.35 -29.31 40.17
N ALA A 151 -9.78 -28.09 39.83
CA ALA A 151 -9.38 -27.41 38.61
C ALA A 151 -8.07 -26.61 38.72
N PHE A 152 -7.37 -26.70 39.85
CA PHE A 152 -6.16 -25.94 40.17
C PHE A 152 -5.05 -26.85 40.74
N PRO A 153 -3.76 -26.49 40.52
CA PRO A 153 -2.65 -27.23 41.12
C PRO A 153 -2.75 -27.34 42.64
N LYS A 154 -2.41 -28.50 43.20
CA LYS A 154 -2.45 -28.74 44.66
C LYS A 154 -1.65 -27.70 45.45
N SER A 155 -0.56 -27.19 44.89
CA SER A 155 0.31 -26.18 45.51
C SER A 155 -0.39 -24.86 45.87
N VAL A 156 -1.51 -24.52 45.23
CA VAL A 156 -2.24 -23.27 45.51
C VAL A 156 -3.48 -23.46 46.40
N HIS A 157 -3.86 -24.71 46.72
CA HIS A 157 -5.10 -25.01 47.45
C HIS A 157 -5.18 -24.33 48.81
N ALA A 158 -4.11 -24.41 49.61
CA ALA A 158 -4.06 -23.78 50.93
C ALA A 158 -4.26 -22.25 50.86
N SER A 159 -3.67 -21.61 49.86
CA SER A 159 -3.82 -20.16 49.62
C SER A 159 -5.26 -19.80 49.22
N LEU A 160 -5.86 -20.57 48.30
CA LEU A 160 -7.25 -20.37 47.86
C LEU A 160 -8.24 -20.52 49.02
N ILE A 161 -8.07 -21.54 49.86
CA ILE A 161 -8.88 -21.78 51.05
C ILE A 161 -8.71 -20.61 52.04
N LYS A 162 -7.47 -20.17 52.29
CA LYS A 162 -7.18 -19.03 53.18
C LYS A 162 -7.84 -17.74 52.68
N MET A 163 -7.73 -17.43 51.39
CA MET A 163 -8.39 -16.27 50.77
C MET A 163 -9.92 -16.35 50.82
N ASN A 164 -10.47 -17.56 50.92
CA ASN A 164 -11.90 -17.83 51.10
C ASN A 164 -12.31 -18.01 52.58
N ASN A 165 -11.54 -17.43 53.52
CA ASN A 165 -11.79 -17.49 54.96
C ASN A 165 -11.92 -18.93 55.50
N GLY A 166 -11.07 -19.85 55.03
CA GLY A 166 -11.07 -21.26 55.45
C GLY A 166 -12.10 -22.14 54.74
N SER A 167 -13.00 -21.57 53.94
CA SER A 167 -14.04 -22.33 53.25
C SER A 167 -13.51 -23.05 52.00
N LYS A 168 -13.88 -24.33 51.85
CA LYS A 168 -13.68 -25.11 50.62
C LYS A 168 -14.84 -24.94 49.62
N ASN A 169 -15.91 -24.24 50.01
CA ASN A 169 -17.02 -23.92 49.12
C ASN A 169 -16.76 -22.57 48.42
N PHE A 170 -16.47 -22.64 47.13
CA PHE A 170 -16.12 -21.48 46.30
C PHE A 170 -17.32 -20.82 45.64
N LYS A 171 -18.58 -21.20 45.94
CA LYS A 171 -19.76 -20.61 45.28
C LYS A 171 -19.85 -19.09 45.42
N ARG A 172 -19.33 -18.54 46.53
CA ARG A 172 -19.28 -17.09 46.81
C ARG A 172 -18.13 -16.33 46.16
N TRP A 173 -17.19 -17.04 45.53
CA TRP A 173 -15.95 -16.47 45.03
C TRP A 173 -16.23 -15.40 43.97
N LYS A 174 -15.62 -14.22 44.12
CA LYS A 174 -15.85 -13.05 43.26
C LYS A 174 -14.59 -12.66 42.48
N ALA A 175 -13.44 -12.71 43.12
CA ALA A 175 -12.14 -12.32 42.57
C ALA A 175 -11.63 -13.25 41.45
N ASN A 176 -10.49 -12.93 40.83
CA ASN A 176 -9.69 -13.91 40.08
C ASN A 176 -9.05 -14.94 41.03
N ALA A 177 -8.39 -15.97 40.50
CA ALA A 177 -7.80 -17.03 41.33
C ALA A 177 -6.55 -16.59 42.13
N LYS A 178 -6.04 -15.36 41.92
CA LYS A 178 -5.05 -14.71 42.79
C LYS A 178 -5.70 -13.81 43.86
N GLY A 179 -7.02 -13.86 44.01
CA GLY A 179 -7.75 -13.09 45.03
C GLY A 179 -7.81 -11.60 44.73
N ILE A 180 -7.69 -11.18 43.47
CA ILE A 180 -7.81 -9.79 43.01
C ILE A 180 -9.21 -9.58 42.41
N ASP A 181 -9.93 -8.55 42.87
CA ASP A 181 -11.18 -8.11 42.27
C ASP A 181 -10.88 -7.33 40.97
N LEU A 182 -11.18 -7.95 39.82
CA LEU A 182 -10.85 -7.39 38.51
C LEU A 182 -11.60 -6.09 38.22
N ASN A 183 -12.82 -5.89 38.75
CA ASN A 183 -13.58 -4.65 38.58
C ASN A 183 -13.21 -3.59 39.63
N ARG A 184 -12.02 -3.73 40.24
CA ARG A 184 -11.34 -2.71 41.06
C ARG A 184 -9.90 -2.47 40.62
N GLN A 185 -9.51 -3.01 39.48
CA GLN A 185 -8.14 -2.98 38.95
C GLN A 185 -7.96 -1.94 37.84
N TYR A 186 -8.99 -1.22 37.44
CA TYR A 186 -8.86 -0.20 36.40
C TYR A 186 -8.40 1.13 37.02
N ASP A 187 -7.60 1.91 36.28
CA ASP A 187 -7.07 3.19 36.76
C ASP A 187 -8.12 4.30 36.64
N ALA A 188 -9.16 4.20 37.48
CA ALA A 188 -10.22 5.19 37.64
C ALA A 188 -10.34 5.53 39.11
N ASP A 189 -9.67 6.61 39.54
CA ASP A 189 -9.47 6.99 40.93
C ASP A 189 -9.07 5.78 41.82
N TRP A 190 -8.23 4.89 41.30
CA TRP A 190 -7.91 3.61 41.94
C TRP A 190 -7.38 3.76 43.37
N LYS A 191 -6.62 4.83 43.63
CA LYS A 191 -6.08 5.17 44.95
C LYS A 191 -7.17 5.33 46.01
N THR A 192 -8.36 5.84 45.64
CA THR A 192 -9.46 6.15 46.56
C THR A 192 -10.54 5.07 46.60
N VAL A 193 -10.34 3.93 45.93
CA VAL A 193 -11.23 2.76 46.01
C VAL A 193 -11.43 2.35 47.47
N LYS A 194 -12.70 2.36 47.90
CA LYS A 194 -13.12 2.07 49.28
C LYS A 194 -13.30 0.58 49.51
N HIS A 195 -13.24 0.18 50.79
CA HIS A 195 -13.53 -1.20 51.25
C HIS A 195 -12.68 -2.31 50.59
N SER A 196 -11.46 -1.99 50.17
CA SER A 196 -10.49 -3.01 49.75
C SER A 196 -9.82 -3.63 50.96
N PRO A 197 -9.80 -4.97 51.10
CA PRO A 197 -8.90 -5.67 52.01
C PRO A 197 -7.43 -5.27 51.79
N LYS A 198 -6.57 -5.51 52.80
CA LYS A 198 -5.11 -5.28 52.69
C LYS A 198 -4.39 -6.37 51.87
N ASN A 199 -4.97 -7.57 51.82
CA ASN A 199 -4.39 -8.75 51.20
C ASN A 199 -5.38 -9.41 50.22
N PRO A 200 -4.89 -10.26 49.29
CA PRO A 200 -5.75 -11.08 48.43
C PRO A 200 -6.90 -11.76 49.19
N SER A 201 -8.09 -11.73 48.58
CA SER A 201 -9.31 -12.23 49.20
C SER A 201 -10.31 -12.68 48.14
N PHE A 202 -11.30 -13.48 48.52
CA PHE A 202 -12.38 -13.92 47.63
C PHE A 202 -13.18 -12.77 47.00
N LYS A 203 -13.13 -11.54 47.56
CA LYS A 203 -13.79 -10.34 47.03
C LYS A 203 -13.03 -9.04 47.35
N ASN A 204 -13.31 -7.98 46.59
CA ASN A 204 -12.96 -6.57 46.86
C ASN A 204 -11.48 -6.18 46.95
N PHE A 205 -10.52 -7.11 46.99
CA PHE A 205 -9.10 -6.74 47.01
C PHE A 205 -8.70 -6.09 45.67
N LYS A 206 -8.36 -4.81 45.68
CA LYS A 206 -8.09 -4.03 44.47
C LYS A 206 -6.73 -4.28 43.82
N GLY A 207 -5.87 -5.09 44.45
CA GLY A 207 -4.47 -5.28 44.06
C GLY A 207 -3.53 -4.27 44.71
N LYS A 208 -2.23 -4.38 44.41
CA LYS A 208 -1.18 -3.47 44.91
C LYS A 208 -0.97 -2.24 44.02
N SER A 209 -1.38 -2.31 42.76
CA SER A 209 -1.36 -1.22 41.79
C SER A 209 -2.45 -1.47 40.73
N PRO A 210 -2.99 -0.42 40.08
CA PRO A 210 -3.96 -0.60 39.00
C PRO A 210 -3.32 -1.27 37.78
N ALA A 211 -4.16 -1.88 36.95
CA ALA A 211 -3.84 -2.58 35.72
C ALA A 211 -2.72 -3.62 35.88
N SER A 212 -2.60 -4.25 37.05
CA SER A 212 -1.54 -5.21 37.33
C SER A 212 -1.94 -6.67 37.02
N ALA A 213 -3.22 -7.01 37.20
CA ALA A 213 -3.78 -8.32 36.87
C ALA A 213 -3.71 -8.62 35.37
N ALA A 214 -3.32 -9.84 35.00
CA ALA A 214 -3.14 -10.26 33.62
C ALA A 214 -4.43 -10.10 32.79
N GLU A 215 -5.59 -10.39 33.38
CA GLU A 215 -6.89 -10.27 32.73
C GLU A 215 -7.21 -8.81 32.36
N VAL A 216 -6.96 -7.89 33.28
CA VAL A 216 -7.23 -6.46 33.09
C VAL A 216 -6.29 -5.86 32.04
N LYS A 217 -5.01 -6.27 32.03
CA LYS A 217 -4.07 -5.91 30.96
C LYS A 217 -4.55 -6.35 29.60
N ALA A 218 -5.07 -7.58 29.48
CA ALA A 218 -5.61 -8.11 28.24
C ALA A 218 -6.82 -7.30 27.75
N VAL A 219 -7.76 -6.97 28.65
CA VAL A 219 -8.94 -6.14 28.34
C VAL A 219 -8.54 -4.74 27.91
N LEU A 220 -7.62 -4.07 28.63
CA LEU A 220 -7.14 -2.73 28.28
C LEU A 220 -6.41 -2.70 26.94
N LYS A 221 -5.62 -3.73 26.64
CA LYS A 221 -4.95 -3.89 25.35
C LYS A 221 -5.98 -4.01 24.22
N LEU A 222 -6.99 -4.85 24.38
CA LEU A 222 -8.05 -5.00 23.39
C LEU A 222 -8.80 -3.68 23.19
N ASP A 223 -9.23 -3.02 24.27
CA ASP A 223 -9.99 -1.76 24.21
C ASP A 223 -9.22 -0.66 23.47
N LYS A 224 -7.89 -0.58 23.67
CA LYS A 224 -7.02 0.32 22.93
C LYS A 224 -6.95 -0.02 21.43
N GLU A 225 -6.93 -1.31 21.10
CA GLU A 225 -6.84 -1.80 19.72
C GLU A 225 -8.13 -1.55 18.93
N ILE A 226 -9.28 -1.85 19.53
CA ILE A 226 -10.58 -1.74 18.86
C ILE A 226 -11.15 -0.31 18.90
N ASP A 227 -10.67 0.52 19.84
CA ASP A 227 -11.08 1.91 20.05
C ASP A 227 -12.61 2.12 20.07
N ALA A 228 -13.30 1.32 20.91
CA ALA A 228 -14.76 1.25 21.00
C ALA A 228 -15.43 2.60 21.30
N GLU A 229 -16.52 2.90 20.61
CA GLU A 229 -17.31 4.13 20.82
C GLU A 229 -18.16 4.07 22.08
N MET A 230 -18.66 2.88 22.43
CA MET A 230 -19.45 2.62 23.63
C MET A 230 -19.08 1.27 24.22
N ALA A 231 -19.24 1.12 25.53
CA ALA A 231 -18.97 -0.13 26.21
C ALA A 231 -20.06 -0.57 27.19
N VAL A 232 -20.26 -1.88 27.32
CA VAL A 232 -21.18 -2.53 28.27
C VAL A 232 -20.42 -3.61 29.04
N ALA A 233 -20.38 -3.51 30.36
CA ALA A 233 -19.84 -4.55 31.23
C ALA A 233 -20.98 -5.20 32.01
N TYR A 234 -21.36 -6.41 31.63
CA TYR A 234 -22.43 -7.13 32.29
C TYR A 234 -21.95 -7.72 33.62
N HIS A 235 -22.78 -7.52 34.65
CA HIS A 235 -22.60 -8.03 35.99
C HIS A 235 -23.90 -8.64 36.52
N THR A 236 -23.84 -9.26 37.69
CA THR A 236 -25.03 -9.64 38.48
C THR A 236 -24.82 -9.18 39.92
N SER A 237 -25.79 -8.59 40.62
CA SER A 237 -27.22 -8.63 40.35
C SER A 237 -27.99 -7.43 40.91
N GLY A 238 -29.23 -7.26 40.45
CA GLY A 238 -30.15 -6.28 41.04
C GLY A 238 -31.12 -5.61 40.08
N LYS A 239 -31.04 -5.89 38.77
CA LYS A 239 -31.80 -5.19 37.72
C LYS A 239 -31.59 -3.67 37.76
N ILE A 240 -30.33 -3.27 37.90
CA ILE A 240 -29.89 -1.86 37.96
C ILE A 240 -28.87 -1.55 36.88
N LEU A 241 -28.76 -0.28 36.52
CA LEU A 241 -27.85 0.21 35.48
C LEU A 241 -26.95 1.32 36.03
N TYR A 242 -25.65 1.03 36.17
CA TYR A 242 -24.65 2.08 36.33
C TYR A 242 -24.29 2.66 34.96
N TRP A 243 -24.16 3.98 34.88
CA TRP A 243 -23.93 4.69 33.61
C TRP A 243 -23.11 5.97 33.76
N ASN A 244 -22.74 6.32 35.01
CA ASN A 244 -22.13 7.60 35.35
C ASN A 244 -20.86 7.41 36.17
N TYR A 245 -19.81 8.17 35.80
CA TYR A 245 -18.60 8.32 36.59
C TYR A 245 -17.88 9.64 36.28
N LYS A 246 -18.08 10.67 37.12
CA LYS A 246 -17.37 11.98 37.06
C LYS A 246 -17.29 12.60 35.66
N GLN A 247 -18.33 12.43 34.85
CA GLN A 247 -18.46 13.10 33.54
C GLN A 247 -18.51 14.63 33.69
N ASP A 248 -18.01 15.35 32.70
CA ASP A 248 -18.30 16.78 32.54
C ASP A 248 -19.75 17.01 32.10
N LYS A 249 -20.21 18.27 32.11
CA LYS A 249 -21.60 18.61 31.78
C LYS A 249 -22.04 18.14 30.39
N VAL A 250 -21.14 18.08 29.41
CA VAL A 250 -21.45 17.71 28.02
C VAL A 250 -21.60 16.20 27.91
N THR A 251 -20.60 15.46 28.38
CA THR A 251 -20.57 14.00 28.39
C THR A 251 -21.68 13.42 29.28
N TYR A 252 -21.98 14.06 30.41
CA TYR A 252 -23.11 13.69 31.28
C TYR A 252 -24.44 13.72 30.52
N LYS A 253 -24.75 14.83 29.85
CA LYS A 253 -26.02 14.99 29.12
C LYS A 253 -26.14 13.98 28.00
N ARG A 254 -25.06 13.74 27.26
CA ARG A 254 -24.99 12.72 26.21
C ARG A 254 -25.28 11.33 26.79
N ASP A 255 -24.55 10.93 27.82
CA ASP A 255 -24.60 9.57 28.36
C ASP A 255 -25.94 9.27 29.04
N LEU A 256 -26.58 10.28 29.64
CA LEU A 256 -27.91 10.14 30.23
C LEU A 256 -28.99 9.76 29.18
N VAL A 257 -28.87 10.24 27.94
CA VAL A 257 -29.81 9.86 26.86
C VAL A 257 -29.72 8.36 26.58
N TYR A 258 -28.51 7.85 26.43
CA TYR A 258 -28.27 6.43 26.21
C TYR A 258 -28.67 5.58 27.43
N ALA A 259 -28.33 6.03 28.64
CA ALA A 259 -28.70 5.35 29.88
C ALA A 259 -30.22 5.22 30.03
N LYS A 260 -30.98 6.29 29.75
CA LYS A 260 -32.45 6.26 29.79
C LYS A 260 -33.05 5.29 28.77
N ALA A 261 -32.47 5.22 27.57
CA ALA A 261 -32.91 4.27 26.55
C ALA A 261 -32.65 2.81 26.98
N ILE A 262 -31.46 2.52 27.53
CA ILE A 262 -31.12 1.19 28.05
C ILE A 262 -32.01 0.84 29.25
N GLY A 263 -32.20 1.76 30.20
CA GLY A 263 -33.09 1.56 31.34
C GLY A 263 -34.53 1.28 30.91
N LYS A 264 -35.05 2.03 29.93
CA LYS A 264 -36.40 1.80 29.39
C LYS A 264 -36.55 0.44 28.71
N MET A 265 -35.56 0.00 27.91
CA MET A 265 -35.66 -1.28 27.20
C MET A 265 -35.49 -2.50 28.10
N THR A 266 -34.67 -2.38 29.15
CA THR A 266 -34.38 -3.46 30.10
C THR A 266 -35.35 -3.49 31.28
N GLY A 267 -36.00 -2.37 31.58
CA GLY A 267 -36.72 -2.14 32.83
C GLY A 267 -35.82 -1.83 34.03
N TYR A 268 -34.51 -1.63 33.82
CA TYR A 268 -33.57 -1.43 34.93
C TYR A 268 -33.60 -0.01 35.46
N SER A 269 -33.52 0.11 36.77
CA SER A 269 -33.39 1.42 37.42
C SER A 269 -31.99 1.97 37.21
N LEU A 270 -31.92 3.22 36.76
CA LEU A 270 -30.65 3.94 36.64
C LEU A 270 -30.12 4.24 38.04
N VAL A 271 -28.87 3.87 38.30
CA VAL A 271 -28.20 4.25 39.53
C VAL A 271 -27.89 5.75 39.46
N ASN A 272 -28.34 6.48 40.47
CA ASN A 272 -28.05 7.91 40.59
C ASN A 272 -26.58 8.15 40.92
N PRO A 273 -25.93 9.16 40.31
CA PRO A 273 -24.56 9.49 40.63
C PRO A 273 -24.47 9.99 42.08
N GLY A 274 -23.82 9.20 42.94
CA GLY A 274 -23.51 9.62 44.31
C GLY A 274 -22.45 10.74 44.31
N LYS A 275 -22.37 11.51 45.41
CA LYS A 275 -21.38 12.60 45.54
C LYS A 275 -19.92 12.13 45.44
N ASN A 276 -19.63 10.92 45.92
CA ASN A 276 -18.29 10.33 45.99
C ASN A 276 -18.29 8.86 45.54
N PRO A 277 -18.48 8.56 44.24
CA PRO A 277 -18.52 7.18 43.76
C PRO A 277 -17.16 6.50 43.94
N SER A 278 -17.15 5.23 44.35
CA SER A 278 -15.93 4.42 44.34
C SER A 278 -15.58 4.07 42.90
N GLY A 279 -14.35 4.35 42.48
CA GLY A 279 -13.88 3.96 41.15
C GLY A 279 -13.33 2.54 41.08
N GLY A 280 -12.39 2.35 40.16
CA GLY A 280 -11.68 1.09 39.91
C GLY A 280 -12.37 0.15 38.94
N GLY A 281 -13.61 0.43 38.53
CA GLY A 281 -14.36 -0.38 37.58
C GLY A 281 -13.96 -0.14 36.12
N TYR A 282 -14.24 -1.11 35.26
CA TYR A 282 -13.96 -0.99 33.82
C TYR A 282 -14.68 0.20 33.20
N THR A 283 -15.98 0.36 33.48
CA THR A 283 -16.79 1.46 32.92
C THR A 283 -16.40 2.82 33.48
N ASP A 284 -15.97 2.88 34.74
CA ASP A 284 -15.44 4.11 35.35
C ASP A 284 -14.22 4.60 34.57
N TRP A 285 -13.28 3.69 34.30
CA TRP A 285 -12.10 3.96 33.49
C TRP A 285 -12.46 4.30 32.05
N PHE A 286 -13.39 3.58 31.44
CA PHE A 286 -13.81 3.85 30.07
C PHE A 286 -14.39 5.27 29.94
N ILE A 287 -15.29 5.65 30.84
CA ILE A 287 -15.87 6.99 30.91
C ILE A 287 -14.79 8.04 31.17
N GLN A 288 -13.91 7.83 32.16
CA GLN A 288 -12.90 8.82 32.55
C GLN A 288 -11.80 9.00 31.50
N ALA A 289 -11.25 7.91 30.98
CA ALA A 289 -10.09 7.90 30.08
C ALA A 289 -10.48 8.14 28.62
N LYS A 290 -11.61 7.58 28.14
CA LYS A 290 -12.05 7.74 26.75
C LYS A 290 -13.03 8.89 26.56
N LYS A 291 -13.70 9.35 27.63
CA LYS A 291 -14.80 10.33 27.57
C LYS A 291 -15.97 9.82 26.71
N ARG A 292 -16.21 8.51 26.75
CA ARG A 292 -17.21 7.79 25.93
C ARG A 292 -18.23 7.06 26.82
N PRO A 293 -19.45 6.77 26.31
CA PRO A 293 -20.51 6.15 27.11
C PRO A 293 -20.13 4.72 27.53
N GLY A 294 -20.16 4.45 28.85
CA GLY A 294 -19.94 3.14 29.43
C GLY A 294 -21.09 2.75 30.37
N PHE A 295 -21.51 1.49 30.34
CA PHE A 295 -22.68 1.01 31.09
C PHE A 295 -22.40 -0.30 31.81
N THR A 296 -22.90 -0.43 33.04
CA THR A 296 -22.82 -1.65 33.84
C THR A 296 -24.22 -2.12 34.20
N PRO A 297 -24.84 -2.97 33.38
CA PRO A 297 -26.09 -3.63 33.73
C PRO A 297 -25.81 -4.75 34.74
N GLU A 298 -26.44 -4.67 35.90
CA GLU A 298 -26.50 -5.73 36.90
C GLU A 298 -27.76 -6.56 36.65
N ILE A 299 -27.63 -7.65 35.88
CA ILE A 299 -28.77 -8.48 35.46
C ILE A 299 -29.29 -9.37 36.59
N SER A 300 -30.46 -9.99 36.40
CA SER A 300 -31.14 -10.88 37.37
C SER A 300 -31.58 -10.20 38.67
N ARG A 301 -32.46 -10.88 39.42
CA ARG A 301 -32.79 -10.49 40.79
C ARG A 301 -31.55 -10.47 41.67
N TYR A 302 -31.56 -9.61 42.68
CA TYR A 302 -30.46 -9.50 43.66
C TYR A 302 -30.22 -10.83 44.37
N VAL A 303 -28.95 -11.23 44.46
CA VAL A 303 -28.48 -12.40 45.22
C VAL A 303 -27.31 -12.02 46.12
N VAL A 304 -27.32 -12.54 47.34
CA VAL A 304 -26.29 -12.27 48.33
C VAL A 304 -25.14 -13.25 48.16
N GLU A 305 -24.00 -12.72 47.73
CA GLU A 305 -22.73 -13.44 47.69
C GLU A 305 -22.73 -14.81 47.01
N THR A 306 -23.50 -14.97 45.95
CA THR A 306 -23.57 -16.21 45.17
C THR A 306 -23.89 -15.90 43.71
N ASN A 307 -23.90 -16.92 42.84
CA ASN A 307 -24.39 -16.80 41.48
C ASN A 307 -25.94 -16.82 41.46
N PRO A 308 -26.60 -16.08 40.55
CA PRO A 308 -28.02 -16.26 40.31
C PRO A 308 -28.32 -17.69 39.82
N PRO A 309 -29.53 -18.24 40.08
CA PRO A 309 -29.93 -19.52 39.53
C PRO A 309 -30.14 -19.42 38.02
N LEU A 310 -29.92 -20.52 37.28
CA LEU A 310 -30.07 -20.59 35.82
C LEU A 310 -31.48 -20.19 35.33
N SER A 311 -32.50 -20.38 36.17
CA SER A 311 -33.88 -19.95 35.88
C SER A 311 -34.00 -18.44 35.58
N GLU A 312 -33.04 -17.61 36.04
CA GLU A 312 -33.00 -16.18 35.75
C GLU A 312 -32.59 -15.88 34.30
N PHE A 313 -32.00 -16.84 33.57
CA PHE A 313 -31.48 -16.59 32.22
C PHE A 313 -32.58 -16.10 31.26
N LYS A 314 -33.76 -16.73 31.27
CA LYS A 314 -34.87 -16.37 30.37
C LYS A 314 -35.26 -14.89 30.52
N GLY A 315 -35.38 -14.42 31.76
CA GLY A 315 -35.67 -13.01 32.05
C GLY A 315 -34.53 -12.09 31.63
N ALA A 316 -33.30 -12.44 31.99
CA ALA A 316 -32.12 -11.66 31.63
C ALA A 316 -31.98 -11.49 30.10
N TRP A 317 -32.24 -12.54 29.31
CA TRP A 317 -32.27 -12.47 27.85
C TRP A 317 -33.40 -11.57 27.35
N GLN A 318 -34.63 -11.77 27.85
CA GLN A 318 -35.78 -10.97 27.43
C GLN A 318 -35.56 -9.48 27.62
N GLU A 319 -34.95 -9.09 28.75
CA GLU A 319 -34.62 -7.71 29.11
C GLU A 319 -33.48 -7.13 28.27
N ASN A 320 -32.47 -7.94 27.91
CA ASN A 320 -31.22 -7.44 27.32
C ASN A 320 -31.00 -7.75 25.83
N GLN A 321 -31.88 -8.53 25.19
CA GLN A 321 -31.70 -8.98 23.80
C GLN A 321 -31.48 -7.84 22.78
N ALA A 322 -31.93 -6.61 23.06
CA ALA A 322 -31.75 -5.46 22.17
C ALA A 322 -30.53 -4.57 22.51
N VAL A 323 -29.96 -4.71 23.71
CA VAL A 323 -28.96 -3.77 24.25
C VAL A 323 -27.71 -3.73 23.37
N GLY A 324 -27.17 -4.89 22.97
CA GLY A 324 -25.97 -4.94 22.14
C GLY A 324 -26.17 -4.30 20.76
N LEU A 325 -27.29 -4.57 20.09
CA LEU A 325 -27.62 -3.92 18.81
C LEU A 325 -27.87 -2.41 18.95
N TYR A 326 -28.52 -1.98 20.03
CA TYR A 326 -28.72 -0.56 20.31
C TYR A 326 -27.38 0.16 20.49
N VAL A 327 -26.51 -0.36 21.34
CA VAL A 327 -25.18 0.19 21.60
C VAL A 327 -24.35 0.21 20.31
N ALA A 328 -24.44 -0.84 19.49
CA ALA A 328 -23.77 -0.90 18.20
C ALA A 328 -24.28 0.17 17.21
N GLN A 329 -25.59 0.38 17.14
CA GLN A 329 -26.20 1.40 16.29
C GLN A 329 -25.77 2.82 16.71
N GLU A 330 -25.79 3.11 18.01
CA GLU A 330 -25.38 4.43 18.52
C GLU A 330 -23.86 4.63 18.39
N SER A 331 -23.07 3.56 18.50
CA SER A 331 -21.63 3.57 18.20
C SER A 331 -21.35 3.98 16.75
N ALA A 332 -22.12 3.52 15.77
CA ALA A 332 -21.97 3.95 14.38
C ALA A 332 -22.14 5.47 14.23
N LYS A 333 -23.12 6.05 14.93
CA LYS A 333 -23.39 7.51 14.89
C LYS A 333 -22.27 8.31 15.55
N LEU A 334 -21.78 7.85 16.70
CA LEU A 334 -20.67 8.49 17.42
C LEU A 334 -19.37 8.43 16.60
N TYR A 335 -19.07 7.26 16.02
CA TYR A 335 -17.95 7.08 15.10
C TYR A 335 -18.05 8.05 13.92
N ASP A 336 -19.22 8.15 13.32
CA ASP A 336 -19.42 9.02 12.18
C ASP A 336 -19.16 10.49 12.48
N ALA A 337 -19.72 10.98 13.60
CA ALA A 337 -19.52 12.34 14.06
C ALA A 337 -18.04 12.62 14.39
N ARG A 338 -17.35 11.64 15.00
CA ARG A 338 -15.92 11.72 15.30
C ARG A 338 -15.08 11.79 14.03
N MET A 339 -15.34 10.93 13.05
CA MET A 339 -14.63 10.91 11.77
C MET A 339 -14.85 12.19 10.98
N LYS A 340 -16.05 12.77 11.00
CA LYS A 340 -16.31 14.10 10.44
C LYS A 340 -15.44 15.17 11.10
N LYS A 341 -15.39 15.19 12.43
CA LYS A 341 -14.57 16.17 13.18
C LYS A 341 -13.07 16.01 12.87
N GLU A 342 -12.58 14.79 12.70
CA GLU A 342 -11.20 14.55 12.30
C GLU A 342 -10.92 14.99 10.85
N ALA A 343 -11.87 14.81 9.93
CA ALA A 343 -11.78 15.37 8.58
C ALA A 343 -11.73 16.90 8.59
N ASP A 344 -12.60 17.54 9.37
CA ASP A 344 -12.65 19.01 9.52
C ASP A 344 -11.32 19.55 10.07
N LYS A 345 -10.74 18.88 11.07
CA LYS A 345 -9.40 19.22 11.60
C LYS A 345 -8.31 19.07 10.55
N LEU A 346 -8.35 18.01 9.74
CA LEU A 346 -7.35 17.73 8.71
C LEU A 346 -7.43 18.71 7.53
N ALA A 347 -8.60 19.31 7.28
CA ALA A 347 -8.78 20.31 6.24
C ALA A 347 -7.94 21.58 6.47
N ILE A 348 -7.69 21.94 7.73
CA ILE A 348 -6.92 23.15 8.11
C ILE A 348 -5.47 23.10 7.58
N PRO A 349 -4.62 22.12 7.96
CA PRO A 349 -3.26 22.02 7.44
C PRO A 349 -3.25 21.78 5.92
N LEU A 350 -4.26 21.08 5.39
CA LEU A 350 -4.34 20.81 3.95
C LEU A 350 -4.62 22.09 3.13
N LYS A 351 -5.46 23.00 3.65
CA LYS A 351 -5.67 24.33 3.06
C LYS A 351 -4.38 25.17 3.07
N SER A 352 -3.59 25.07 4.14
CA SER A 352 -2.25 25.71 4.22
C SER A 352 -1.28 25.11 3.19
N LEU A 353 -1.22 23.78 3.11
CA LEU A 353 -0.38 23.07 2.15
C LEU A 353 -0.78 23.39 0.70
N ARG A 354 -2.07 23.52 0.41
CA ARG A 354 -2.55 23.98 -0.90
C ARG A 354 -1.99 25.36 -1.26
N LYS A 355 -2.12 26.34 -0.37
CA LYS A 355 -1.53 27.68 -0.58
C LYS A 355 -0.01 27.62 -0.78
N LYS A 356 0.66 26.70 -0.08
CA LYS A 356 2.11 26.46 -0.25
C LYS A 356 2.43 25.85 -1.62
N ALA A 357 1.64 24.89 -2.08
CA ALA A 357 1.78 24.28 -3.40
C ALA A 357 1.50 25.29 -4.54
N ASP A 358 0.54 26.20 -4.36
CA ASP A 358 0.24 27.26 -5.33
C ASP A 358 1.48 28.14 -5.61
N LYS A 359 2.34 28.37 -4.61
CA LYS A 359 3.59 29.13 -4.77
C LYS A 359 4.58 28.49 -5.73
N LEU A 360 4.51 27.16 -5.97
CA LEU A 360 5.35 26.50 -6.98
C LEU A 360 5.11 27.07 -8.38
N LYS A 361 3.87 27.51 -8.67
CA LYS A 361 3.48 28.11 -9.96
C LYS A 361 4.27 29.37 -10.29
N LEU A 362 4.78 30.07 -9.28
CA LEU A 362 5.64 31.24 -9.48
C LEU A 362 6.88 30.86 -10.29
N THR A 363 7.53 29.74 -9.98
CA THR A 363 8.78 29.34 -10.65
C THR A 363 8.56 28.60 -11.95
N TYR A 364 7.64 27.62 -12.01
CA TYR A 364 7.51 26.79 -13.20
C TYR A 364 6.69 27.45 -14.33
N TYR A 365 5.91 28.49 -14.04
CA TYR A 365 5.01 29.12 -15.01
C TYR A 365 5.01 30.65 -14.97
N ASN A 366 4.61 31.29 -13.86
CA ASN A 366 4.33 32.74 -13.85
C ASN A 366 5.58 33.57 -14.17
N ASN A 367 6.74 33.20 -13.60
CA ASN A 367 8.00 33.96 -13.73
C ASN A 367 8.89 33.47 -14.87
N VAL A 368 8.44 32.54 -15.71
CA VAL A 368 9.20 32.09 -16.88
C VAL A 368 8.80 32.98 -18.05
N LYS A 369 9.54 34.07 -18.27
CA LYS A 369 9.30 35.03 -19.35
C LYS A 369 10.32 34.90 -20.47
N ASN A 370 11.57 34.60 -20.12
CA ASN A 370 12.70 34.50 -21.02
C ASN A 370 13.50 33.21 -20.77
N GLU A 371 14.45 32.90 -21.67
CA GLU A 371 15.30 31.70 -21.58
C GLU A 371 16.16 31.66 -20.29
N SER A 372 16.57 32.83 -19.79
CA SER A 372 17.34 32.98 -18.55
C SER A 372 16.58 32.54 -17.29
N ASP A 373 15.25 32.49 -17.35
CA ASP A 373 14.39 32.13 -16.22
C ASP A 373 14.27 30.61 -16.04
N LEU A 374 14.66 29.84 -17.06
CA LEU A 374 14.71 28.38 -17.01
C LEU A 374 15.93 27.93 -16.18
N LYS A 375 15.78 27.97 -14.85
CA LYS A 375 16.82 27.57 -13.90
C LYS A 375 16.21 27.04 -12.62
N LEU A 376 16.88 26.07 -12.01
CA LEU A 376 16.47 25.52 -10.71
C LEU A 376 17.14 26.29 -9.59
N LYS A 377 16.36 27.20 -8.98
CA LYS A 377 16.76 27.85 -7.72
C LYS A 377 16.61 26.86 -6.58
N LYS A 378 17.57 26.84 -5.65
CA LYS A 378 17.52 26.01 -4.43
C LYS A 378 16.22 26.23 -3.64
N SER A 379 15.77 27.49 -3.51
CA SER A 379 14.51 27.81 -2.84
C SER A 379 13.27 27.17 -3.47
N PHE A 380 13.28 26.92 -4.79
CA PHE A 380 12.18 26.23 -5.47
C PHE A 380 12.23 24.70 -5.25
N THR A 381 13.41 24.09 -5.30
CA THR A 381 13.56 22.65 -5.03
C THR A 381 13.24 22.34 -3.57
N ASP A 382 13.69 23.17 -2.63
CA ASP A 382 13.38 23.03 -1.20
C ASP A 382 11.87 23.16 -0.94
N LEU A 383 11.20 24.10 -1.61
CA LEU A 383 9.74 24.24 -1.55
C LEU A 383 9.03 23.00 -2.11
N TYR A 384 9.47 22.49 -3.27
CA TYR A 384 8.92 21.29 -3.90
C TYR A 384 9.04 20.08 -2.97
N ASP A 385 10.23 19.81 -2.44
CA ASP A 385 10.48 18.67 -1.56
C ASP A 385 9.66 18.77 -0.26
N SER A 386 9.53 19.98 0.29
CA SER A 386 8.67 20.24 1.45
C SER A 386 7.19 19.92 1.14
N VAL A 387 6.67 20.37 0.00
CA VAL A 387 5.28 20.07 -0.42
C VAL A 387 5.08 18.57 -0.61
N VAL A 388 6.01 17.87 -1.27
CA VAL A 388 5.96 16.42 -1.47
C VAL A 388 5.89 15.68 -0.13
N LYS A 389 6.77 16.04 0.82
CA LYS A 389 6.85 15.42 2.16
C LYS A 389 5.56 15.63 2.95
N GLU A 390 5.07 16.86 3.03
CA GLU A 390 3.85 17.20 3.77
C GLU A 390 2.61 16.55 3.13
N THR A 391 2.53 16.51 1.79
CA THR A 391 1.43 15.84 1.08
C THR A 391 1.32 14.38 1.51
N LYS A 392 2.44 13.63 1.46
CA LYS A 392 2.48 12.21 1.86
C LYS A 392 2.09 11.98 3.32
N GLN A 393 2.42 12.92 4.22
CA GLN A 393 2.04 12.83 5.63
C GLN A 393 0.53 13.04 5.83
N LEU A 394 -0.06 13.99 5.09
CA LEU A 394 -1.50 14.27 5.19
C LEU A 394 -2.35 13.22 4.48
N GLU A 395 -1.90 12.68 3.33
CA GLU A 395 -2.57 11.57 2.63
C GLU A 395 -2.74 10.35 3.55
N LYS A 396 -1.67 9.95 4.25
CA LYS A 396 -1.72 8.87 5.25
C LYS A 396 -2.74 9.09 6.37
N LYS A 397 -3.02 10.34 6.74
CA LYS A 397 -4.04 10.67 7.74
C LYS A 397 -5.44 10.62 7.13
N ALA A 398 -5.59 11.14 5.91
CA ALA A 398 -6.85 11.14 5.18
C ALA A 398 -7.31 9.72 4.80
N ASP A 399 -6.39 8.79 4.53
CA ASP A 399 -6.71 7.40 4.19
C ASP A 399 -7.37 6.62 5.33
N LYS A 400 -7.22 7.08 6.57
CA LYS A 400 -7.91 6.50 7.73
C LYS A 400 -9.36 6.97 7.88
N LEU A 401 -9.78 7.97 7.09
CA LEU A 401 -11.12 8.55 7.17
C LEU A 401 -12.08 7.84 6.21
N PRO A 402 -13.36 7.67 6.59
CA PRO A 402 -14.38 7.17 5.68
C PRO A 402 -14.52 8.06 4.44
N LYS A 403 -14.64 7.45 3.25
CA LYS A 403 -14.71 8.15 1.95
C LYS A 403 -15.72 9.31 1.94
N LYS A 404 -16.88 9.15 2.58
CA LYS A 404 -17.94 10.18 2.64
C LYS A 404 -17.50 11.50 3.28
N HIS A 405 -16.50 11.48 4.18
CA HIS A 405 -15.97 12.69 4.83
C HIS A 405 -14.76 13.28 4.11
N ARG A 406 -14.28 12.66 3.03
CA ARG A 406 -13.04 13.07 2.35
C ARG A 406 -13.24 13.99 1.15
N LYS A 407 -14.48 14.23 0.69
CA LYS A 407 -14.75 15.02 -0.54
C LYS A 407 -13.97 16.35 -0.60
N THR A 408 -13.99 17.13 0.48
CA THR A 408 -13.26 18.40 0.56
C THR A 408 -11.74 18.20 0.59
N LEU A 409 -11.26 17.17 1.29
CA LEU A 409 -9.84 16.84 1.37
C LEU A 409 -9.31 16.41 0.00
N ASP A 410 -10.02 15.52 -0.68
CA ASP A 410 -9.66 14.99 -2.01
C ASP A 410 -9.58 16.11 -3.04
N SER A 411 -10.47 17.11 -2.96
CA SER A 411 -10.40 18.32 -3.80
C SER A 411 -9.11 19.12 -3.56
N HIS A 412 -8.69 19.31 -2.31
CA HIS A 412 -7.42 19.96 -2.01
C HIS A 412 -6.22 19.13 -2.48
N PHE A 413 -6.22 17.81 -2.24
CA PHE A 413 -5.16 16.92 -2.70
C PHE A 413 -5.01 16.94 -4.22
N LYS A 414 -6.12 16.98 -4.97
CA LYS A 414 -6.08 17.11 -6.42
C LYS A 414 -5.29 18.35 -6.85
N VAL A 415 -5.61 19.52 -6.29
CA VAL A 415 -4.91 20.77 -6.63
C VAL A 415 -3.43 20.72 -6.24
N ILE A 416 -3.12 20.21 -5.05
CA ILE A 416 -1.73 20.05 -4.58
C ILE A 416 -0.96 19.13 -5.52
N ASN A 417 -1.55 18.00 -5.91
CA ASN A 417 -0.93 17.02 -6.80
C ASN A 417 -0.75 17.55 -8.22
N ASP A 418 -1.69 18.35 -8.74
CA ASP A 418 -1.55 19.05 -10.01
C ASP A 418 -0.30 19.96 -9.97
N HIS A 419 -0.17 20.83 -8.96
CA HIS A 419 0.99 21.72 -8.80
C HIS A 419 2.31 20.96 -8.62
N LYS A 420 2.31 19.88 -7.83
CA LYS A 420 3.46 18.99 -7.63
C LYS A 420 3.90 18.37 -8.96
N ASN A 421 2.97 17.87 -9.76
CA ASN A 421 3.27 17.24 -11.04
C ASN A 421 3.82 18.26 -12.05
N TYR A 422 3.24 19.46 -12.12
CA TYR A 422 3.74 20.53 -12.99
C TYR A 422 5.14 21.03 -12.58
N ALA A 423 5.39 21.17 -11.28
CA ALA A 423 6.72 21.49 -10.77
C ALA A 423 7.74 20.40 -11.12
N LYS A 424 7.35 19.12 -11.00
CA LYS A 424 8.20 17.99 -11.36
C LYS A 424 8.60 18.01 -12.84
N THR A 425 7.64 18.22 -13.75
CA THR A 425 7.96 18.25 -15.20
C THR A 425 8.88 19.41 -15.55
N TYR A 426 8.76 20.55 -14.86
CA TYR A 426 9.70 21.66 -14.98
C TYR A 426 11.11 21.29 -14.48
N ILE A 427 11.21 20.66 -13.30
CA ILE A 427 12.50 20.19 -12.75
C ILE A 427 13.18 19.22 -13.72
N ASP A 428 12.45 18.22 -14.20
CA ASP A 428 12.96 17.20 -15.12
C ASP A 428 13.41 17.83 -16.45
N GLY A 429 12.63 18.80 -16.96
CA GLY A 429 12.91 19.52 -18.20
C GLY A 429 14.18 20.37 -18.12
N VAL A 430 14.32 21.18 -17.05
CA VAL A 430 15.50 22.03 -16.85
C VAL A 430 16.76 21.19 -16.63
N LYS A 431 16.72 20.14 -15.79
CA LYS A 431 17.88 19.24 -15.58
C LYS A 431 18.34 18.58 -16.87
N ALA A 432 17.40 18.07 -17.67
CA ALA A 432 17.72 17.46 -18.96
C ALA A 432 18.29 18.49 -19.95
N GLY A 433 17.69 19.68 -20.00
CA GLY A 433 18.16 20.79 -20.82
C GLY A 433 19.58 21.25 -20.48
N ASP A 434 19.88 21.43 -19.19
CA ASP A 434 21.20 21.85 -18.72
C ASP A 434 22.27 20.78 -19.05
N THR A 435 21.93 19.49 -18.90
CA THR A 435 22.78 18.36 -19.31
C THR A 435 23.03 18.37 -20.82
N LEU A 436 22.00 18.67 -21.62
CA LEU A 436 22.10 18.76 -23.07
C LEU A 436 23.00 19.94 -23.49
N VAL A 437 22.90 21.08 -22.83
CA VAL A 437 23.78 22.24 -23.06
C VAL A 437 25.23 21.91 -22.74
N ALA A 438 25.50 21.23 -21.62
CA ALA A 438 26.85 20.79 -21.29
C ALA A 438 27.42 19.82 -22.35
N SER A 439 26.60 18.87 -22.82
CA SER A 439 26.98 17.93 -23.89
C SER A 439 27.26 18.65 -25.22
N THR A 440 26.42 19.63 -25.56
CA THR A 440 26.57 20.48 -26.76
C THR A 440 27.88 21.25 -26.71
N LYS A 441 28.19 21.91 -25.57
CA LYS A 441 29.46 22.63 -25.36
C LYS A 441 30.66 21.69 -25.43
N SER A 442 30.56 20.48 -24.88
CA SER A 442 31.63 19.49 -24.92
C SER A 442 31.97 19.07 -26.35
N LEU A 443 30.97 18.86 -27.21
CA LEU A 443 31.20 18.53 -28.62
C LEU A 443 31.75 19.74 -29.38
N ASP A 444 31.17 20.94 -29.19
CA ASP A 444 31.64 22.17 -29.83
C ASP A 444 33.12 22.45 -29.54
N LYS A 445 33.56 22.24 -28.29
CA LYS A 445 34.97 22.41 -27.87
C LYS A 445 35.93 21.49 -28.64
N LEU A 446 35.54 20.23 -28.89
CA LEU A 446 36.37 19.29 -29.66
C LEU A 446 36.49 19.73 -31.12
N LEU A 447 35.37 20.16 -31.70
CA LEU A 447 35.31 20.63 -33.08
C LEU A 447 36.13 21.92 -33.27
N VAL A 448 36.03 22.88 -32.35
CA VAL A 448 36.86 24.11 -32.35
C VAL A 448 38.35 23.77 -32.22
N ALA A 449 38.70 22.76 -31.43
CA ALA A 449 40.08 22.31 -31.28
C ALA A 449 40.62 21.56 -32.51
N GLY A 450 39.79 21.25 -33.52
CA GLY A 450 40.19 20.45 -34.67
C GLY A 450 40.24 18.95 -34.40
N LYS A 451 39.64 18.47 -33.29
CA LYS A 451 39.65 17.05 -32.92
C LYS A 451 38.49 16.30 -33.58
N MET A 452 38.78 15.57 -34.66
CA MET A 452 37.87 14.63 -35.29
C MET A 452 38.40 13.21 -35.09
N ASP A 453 37.81 12.47 -34.14
CA ASP A 453 38.22 11.11 -33.76
C ASP A 453 37.00 10.28 -33.32
N ALA A 454 37.24 9.03 -32.91
CA ALA A 454 36.19 8.12 -32.43
C ALA A 454 35.38 8.67 -31.24
N ASN A 455 36.01 9.46 -30.36
CA ASN A 455 35.35 10.10 -29.22
C ASN A 455 34.44 11.25 -29.68
N THR A 456 34.87 12.09 -30.63
CA THR A 456 34.03 13.12 -31.25
C THR A 456 32.79 12.52 -31.92
N ILE A 457 32.95 11.44 -32.69
CA ILE A 457 31.83 10.73 -33.33
C ILE A 457 30.87 10.15 -32.28
N THR A 458 31.42 9.53 -31.23
CA THR A 458 30.62 8.98 -30.13
C THR A 458 29.81 10.08 -29.44
N LYS A 459 30.42 11.22 -29.16
CA LYS A 459 29.74 12.39 -28.55
C LYS A 459 28.65 12.97 -29.45
N HIS A 460 28.86 13.04 -30.77
CA HIS A 460 27.81 13.45 -31.72
C HIS A 460 26.62 12.50 -31.71
N LYS A 461 26.86 11.18 -31.75
CA LYS A 461 25.81 10.16 -31.68
C LYS A 461 25.05 10.23 -30.35
N GLN A 462 25.76 10.36 -29.23
CA GLN A 462 25.18 10.54 -27.91
C GLN A 462 24.35 11.83 -27.83
N LEU A 463 24.84 12.93 -28.40
CA LEU A 463 24.13 14.20 -28.42
C LEU A 463 22.79 14.08 -29.16
N ASN A 464 22.75 13.44 -30.34
CA ASN A 464 21.50 13.19 -31.07
C ASN A 464 20.48 12.40 -30.25
N LYS A 465 20.91 11.34 -29.54
CA LYS A 465 20.02 10.59 -28.63
C LYS A 465 19.50 11.48 -27.48
N SER A 466 20.39 12.29 -26.90
CA SER A 466 20.06 13.21 -25.81
C SER A 466 19.10 14.32 -26.23
N ILE A 467 19.13 14.78 -27.49
CA ILE A 467 18.16 15.73 -28.04
C ILE A 467 16.75 15.13 -27.95
N THR A 468 16.52 13.95 -28.53
CA THR A 468 15.20 13.29 -28.52
C THR A 468 14.70 13.01 -27.09
N ALA A 469 15.58 12.53 -26.21
CA ALA A 469 15.24 12.28 -24.82
C ALA A 469 14.87 13.56 -24.06
N THR A 470 15.57 14.65 -24.32
CA THR A 470 15.30 15.97 -23.72
C THR A 470 13.99 16.54 -24.26
N GLU A 471 13.75 16.49 -25.56
CA GLU A 471 12.50 16.95 -26.18
C GLU A 471 11.27 16.28 -25.58
N LYS A 472 11.33 14.96 -25.32
CA LYS A 472 10.25 14.24 -24.62
C LYS A 472 9.95 14.85 -23.26
N LYS A 473 10.97 15.20 -22.48
CA LYS A 473 10.79 15.85 -21.16
C LYS A 473 10.26 17.27 -21.29
N LEU A 474 10.77 18.05 -22.25
CA LEU A 474 10.28 19.42 -22.49
C LEU A 474 8.82 19.43 -22.92
N ASN A 475 8.39 18.45 -23.72
CA ASN A 475 6.99 18.30 -24.14
C ASN A 475 6.04 18.05 -22.96
N ASN A 476 6.53 17.52 -21.85
CA ASN A 476 5.75 17.31 -20.63
C ASN A 476 5.69 18.54 -19.71
N MET A 477 6.47 19.59 -19.99
CA MET A 477 6.41 20.83 -19.20
C MET A 477 5.04 21.48 -19.29
N TYR A 478 4.54 21.95 -18.16
CA TYR A 478 3.28 22.66 -18.06
C TYR A 478 3.37 24.06 -18.67
N GLY A 479 2.39 24.41 -19.50
CA GLY A 479 2.28 25.72 -20.14
C GLY A 479 2.98 25.84 -21.49
N LYS A 480 2.37 26.59 -22.42
CA LYS A 480 2.93 26.82 -23.77
C LYS A 480 4.23 27.63 -23.73
N ASN A 481 4.28 28.69 -22.91
CA ASN A 481 5.43 29.60 -22.85
C ASN A 481 6.71 28.92 -22.31
N PRO A 482 6.71 28.27 -21.12
CA PRO A 482 7.92 27.60 -20.62
C PRO A 482 8.44 26.52 -21.57
N LYS A 483 7.53 25.77 -22.20
CA LYS A 483 7.87 24.73 -23.19
C LYS A 483 8.57 25.31 -24.42
N SER A 484 8.04 26.40 -24.99
CA SER A 484 8.62 27.06 -26.15
C SER A 484 10.02 27.59 -25.85
N LEU A 485 10.17 28.33 -24.74
CA LEU A 485 11.46 28.86 -24.30
C LEU A 485 12.47 27.75 -24.02
N ALA A 486 12.05 26.63 -23.43
CA ALA A 486 12.94 25.52 -23.15
C ALA A 486 13.46 24.84 -24.42
N LYS A 487 12.61 24.65 -25.43
CA LYS A 487 13.06 24.13 -26.74
C LYS A 487 14.07 25.07 -27.39
N LYS A 488 13.78 26.38 -27.36
CA LYS A 488 14.67 27.41 -27.92
C LYS A 488 16.03 27.45 -27.21
N LYS A 489 16.03 27.37 -25.88
CA LYS A 489 17.26 27.39 -25.06
C LYS A 489 18.09 26.11 -25.19
N TYR A 490 17.44 24.95 -25.16
CA TYR A 490 18.12 23.67 -24.93
C TYR A 490 18.30 22.84 -26.19
N THR A 491 17.22 22.58 -26.94
CA THR A 491 17.26 21.61 -28.05
C THR A 491 17.68 22.26 -29.36
N LEU A 492 17.26 23.51 -29.62
CA LEU A 492 17.62 24.21 -30.85
C LEU A 492 19.13 24.35 -31.06
N PRO A 493 19.96 24.78 -30.07
CA PRO A 493 21.41 24.89 -30.27
C PRO A 493 22.07 23.52 -30.50
N ALA A 494 21.62 22.49 -29.78
CA ALA A 494 22.12 21.12 -29.94
C ALA A 494 21.82 20.56 -31.33
N THR A 495 20.59 20.75 -31.81
CA THR A 495 20.15 20.33 -33.16
C THR A 495 20.92 21.05 -34.25
N ILE A 496 21.13 22.36 -34.10
CA ILE A 496 21.95 23.13 -35.06
C ILE A 496 23.38 22.58 -35.07
N LEU A 497 23.99 22.32 -33.91
CA LEU A 497 25.35 21.78 -33.84
C LEU A 497 25.45 20.42 -34.54
N THR A 498 24.54 19.48 -34.26
CA THR A 498 24.61 18.13 -34.85
C THR A 498 24.34 18.14 -36.35
N GLN A 499 23.49 19.04 -36.84
CA GLN A 499 23.24 19.25 -38.28
C GLN A 499 24.44 19.93 -38.96
N ASN A 500 25.04 20.94 -38.32
CA ASN A 500 26.16 21.72 -38.87
C ASN A 500 27.40 20.86 -39.15
N VAL A 501 27.65 19.82 -38.33
CA VAL A 501 28.85 18.96 -38.48
C VAL A 501 28.60 17.59 -39.08
N LYS A 502 27.36 17.33 -39.54
CA LYS A 502 26.98 16.00 -40.04
C LYS A 502 27.86 15.58 -41.21
N HIS A 503 28.06 16.48 -42.18
CA HIS A 503 28.81 16.15 -43.39
C HIS A 503 30.31 16.02 -43.13
N GLU A 504 30.88 16.74 -42.17
CA GLU A 504 32.27 16.63 -41.74
C GLU A 504 32.55 15.27 -41.11
N ILE A 505 31.61 14.78 -40.28
CA ILE A 505 31.68 13.42 -39.71
C ILE A 505 31.53 12.36 -40.80
N ASP A 506 30.56 12.54 -41.71
CA ASP A 506 30.34 11.61 -42.84
C ASP A 506 31.59 11.56 -43.74
N ARG A 507 32.25 12.72 -43.99
CA ARG A 507 33.53 12.80 -44.71
C ARG A 507 34.65 12.07 -43.97
N TYR A 508 34.83 12.33 -42.68
CA TYR A 508 35.87 11.68 -41.88
C TYR A 508 35.75 10.14 -41.91
N ASN A 509 34.55 9.62 -41.65
CA ASN A 509 34.30 8.18 -41.66
C ASN A 509 34.51 7.58 -43.05
N LEU A 510 34.11 8.28 -44.11
CA LEU A 510 34.31 7.82 -45.48
C LEU A 510 35.79 7.80 -45.86
N THR A 511 36.58 8.78 -45.41
CA THR A 511 38.04 8.79 -45.63
C THR A 511 38.73 7.61 -44.94
N LEU A 512 38.34 7.28 -43.70
CA LEU A 512 38.84 6.07 -43.02
C LEU A 512 38.44 4.78 -43.75
N GLN A 513 37.25 4.75 -44.36
CA GLN A 513 36.82 3.61 -45.17
C GLN A 513 37.63 3.51 -46.47
N ILE A 514 37.93 4.63 -47.13
CA ILE A 514 38.80 4.67 -48.32
C ILE A 514 40.19 4.13 -47.98
N GLU A 515 40.79 4.58 -46.88
CA GLU A 515 42.08 4.08 -46.40
C GLU A 515 42.05 2.55 -46.18
N LYS A 516 40.96 2.04 -45.60
CA LYS A 516 40.76 0.60 -45.44
C LYS A 516 40.57 -0.13 -46.77
N ASP A 517 39.93 0.48 -47.76
CA ASP A 517 39.73 -0.09 -49.09
C ASP A 517 41.07 -0.14 -49.85
N ILE A 518 41.90 0.89 -49.74
CA ILE A 518 43.28 0.95 -50.27
C ILE A 518 44.14 -0.16 -49.65
N ASN A 519 44.13 -0.30 -48.33
CA ASN A 519 44.89 -1.35 -47.63
C ASN A 519 44.45 -2.78 -48.02
N LYS A 520 43.22 -2.93 -48.53
CA LYS A 520 42.68 -4.20 -49.05
C LYS A 520 42.83 -4.34 -50.57
N LYS A 521 43.55 -3.44 -51.22
CA LYS A 521 43.74 -3.35 -52.68
C LYS A 521 42.43 -3.25 -53.48
N LYS A 522 41.36 -2.70 -52.90
CA LYS A 522 40.03 -2.54 -53.54
C LYS A 522 39.92 -1.20 -54.29
N ILE A 523 40.67 -1.06 -55.38
CA ILE A 523 40.83 0.21 -56.11
C ILE A 523 39.50 0.82 -56.58
N ASP A 524 38.62 0.05 -57.23
CA ASP A 524 37.36 0.60 -57.78
C ASP A 524 36.42 1.09 -56.68
N THR A 525 36.40 0.38 -55.54
CA THR A 525 35.60 0.79 -54.37
C THR A 525 36.17 2.06 -53.75
N ALA A 526 37.50 2.18 -53.65
CA ALA A 526 38.17 3.39 -53.18
C ALA A 526 37.90 4.60 -54.10
N LYS A 527 38.01 4.44 -55.43
CA LYS A 527 37.67 5.48 -56.43
C LYS A 527 36.21 5.93 -56.31
N ALA A 528 35.28 4.99 -56.20
CA ALA A 528 33.85 5.28 -56.02
C ALA A 528 33.58 6.04 -54.71
N ASN A 529 34.25 5.67 -53.62
CA ASN A 529 34.12 6.35 -52.33
C ASN A 529 34.76 7.75 -52.35
N LEU A 530 35.85 7.96 -53.08
CA LEU A 530 36.45 9.29 -53.28
C LEU A 530 35.50 10.24 -54.03
N ALA A 531 34.79 9.75 -55.05
CA ALA A 531 33.76 10.53 -55.74
C ALA A 531 32.60 10.93 -54.78
N LYS A 532 32.19 10.03 -53.88
CA LYS A 532 31.22 10.33 -52.81
C LYS A 532 31.74 11.39 -51.84
N LEU A 533 33.04 11.40 -51.53
CA LEU A 533 33.67 12.39 -50.66
C LEU A 533 33.53 13.82 -51.23
N THR A 534 33.76 13.99 -52.53
CA THR A 534 33.56 15.28 -53.22
C THR A 534 32.10 15.75 -53.13
N LYS A 535 31.14 14.84 -53.31
CA LYS A 535 29.70 15.15 -53.15
C LYS A 535 29.35 15.59 -51.73
N LEU A 536 29.92 14.94 -50.72
CA LEU A 536 29.72 15.31 -49.31
C LEU A 536 30.30 16.70 -48.97
N GLU A 537 31.43 17.07 -49.58
CA GLU A 537 32.00 18.41 -49.39
C GLU A 537 31.09 19.50 -49.97
N ALA A 538 30.57 19.30 -51.19
CA ALA A 538 29.59 20.21 -51.78
C ALA A 538 28.31 20.29 -50.93
N ALA A 539 27.81 19.14 -50.46
CA ALA A 539 26.64 19.07 -49.59
C ALA A 539 26.84 19.82 -48.25
N SER A 540 28.04 19.74 -47.65
CA SER A 540 28.39 20.52 -46.45
C SER A 540 28.22 22.03 -46.69
N LYS A 541 28.79 22.55 -47.78
CA LYS A 541 28.69 23.98 -48.15
C LYS A 541 27.23 24.40 -48.32
N THR A 542 26.43 23.63 -49.07
CA THR A 542 25.00 23.89 -49.26
C THR A 542 24.21 23.85 -47.94
N ALA A 543 24.46 22.86 -47.08
CA ALA A 543 23.78 22.71 -45.81
C ALA A 543 24.05 23.91 -44.88
N LYS A 544 25.30 24.38 -44.81
CA LYS A 544 25.68 25.56 -44.02
C LYS A 544 25.04 26.85 -44.56
N THR A 545 25.00 27.05 -45.88
CA THR A 545 24.32 28.21 -46.49
C THR A 545 22.82 28.20 -46.17
N LYS A 546 22.14 27.07 -46.38
CA LYS A 546 20.71 26.92 -46.05
C LYS A 546 20.44 27.10 -44.55
N GLY A 547 21.31 26.54 -43.72
CA GLY A 547 21.26 26.66 -42.27
C GLY A 547 21.38 28.10 -41.80
N ASN A 548 22.35 28.86 -42.29
CA ASN A 548 22.54 30.27 -41.96
C ASN A 548 21.43 31.19 -42.50
N LYS A 549 20.77 30.83 -43.61
CA LYS A 549 19.56 31.53 -44.06
C LYS A 549 18.43 31.43 -43.03
N LYS A 550 18.30 30.29 -42.34
CA LYS A 550 17.29 30.06 -41.30
C LYS A 550 17.72 30.54 -39.91
N TYR A 551 19.01 30.42 -39.59
CA TYR A 551 19.61 30.76 -38.31
C TYR A 551 20.93 31.51 -38.51
N PRO A 552 20.88 32.83 -38.74
CA PRO A 552 22.07 33.63 -39.07
C PRO A 552 23.22 33.43 -38.08
N GLY A 553 24.40 33.10 -38.62
CA GLY A 553 25.64 32.94 -37.86
C GLY A 553 25.71 31.68 -36.97
N LYS A 554 24.74 30.77 -37.03
CA LYS A 554 24.72 29.55 -36.20
C LYS A 554 25.34 28.33 -36.86
N TYR A 555 25.39 28.28 -38.20
CA TYR A 555 26.08 27.24 -38.96
C TYR A 555 27.50 27.72 -39.28
N LYS A 556 28.46 27.41 -38.41
CA LYS A 556 29.85 27.86 -38.54
C LYS A 556 30.74 26.83 -39.23
N THR A 557 31.72 27.31 -39.96
CA THR A 557 32.82 26.50 -40.50
C THR A 557 33.89 26.30 -39.43
N TYR A 558 34.24 25.05 -39.15
CA TYR A 558 35.34 24.72 -38.24
C TYR A 558 36.64 24.59 -39.04
N SER A 559 37.37 25.70 -39.19
CA SER A 559 38.56 25.77 -40.06
C SER A 559 39.57 24.65 -39.80
N ARG A 560 39.88 24.35 -38.53
CA ARG A 560 40.81 23.26 -38.17
C ARG A 560 40.31 21.87 -38.59
N ILE A 561 39.00 21.64 -38.54
CA ILE A 561 38.40 20.38 -39.01
C ILE A 561 38.48 20.30 -40.54
N GLU A 562 38.20 21.41 -41.25
CA GLU A 562 38.33 21.44 -42.71
C GLU A 562 39.77 21.20 -43.15
N THR A 563 40.76 21.80 -42.47
CA THR A 563 42.19 21.54 -42.72
C THR A 563 42.51 20.06 -42.49
N LEU A 564 42.05 19.46 -41.39
CA LEU A 564 42.24 18.04 -41.10
C LEU A 564 41.65 17.16 -42.21
N LEU A 565 40.39 17.41 -42.60
CA LEU A 565 39.71 16.62 -43.63
C LEU A 565 40.37 16.78 -45.00
N LYS A 566 40.87 17.98 -45.33
CA LYS A 566 41.62 18.22 -46.56
C LYS A 566 42.93 17.43 -46.56
N ASN A 567 43.69 17.48 -45.47
CA ASN A 567 44.94 16.73 -45.34
C ASN A 567 44.72 15.22 -45.41
N MET A 568 43.68 14.69 -44.75
CA MET A 568 43.33 13.27 -44.82
C MET A 568 42.93 12.87 -46.24
N ARG A 569 42.17 13.72 -46.94
CA ARG A 569 41.78 13.50 -48.34
C ARG A 569 43.01 13.41 -49.25
N THR A 570 43.92 14.38 -49.17
CA THR A 570 45.15 14.38 -49.97
C THR A 570 45.98 13.12 -49.73
N LYS A 571 46.09 12.66 -48.46
CA LYS A 571 46.79 11.42 -48.14
C LYS A 571 46.20 10.19 -48.83
N VAL A 572 44.87 10.02 -48.80
CA VAL A 572 44.23 8.86 -49.44
C VAL A 572 44.21 8.97 -50.96
N GLU A 573 44.17 10.19 -51.53
CA GLU A 573 44.33 10.43 -52.97
C GLU A 573 45.71 9.98 -53.43
N THR A 574 46.78 10.47 -52.78
CA THR A 574 48.16 10.06 -53.10
C THR A 574 48.39 8.56 -52.93
N ALA A 575 47.87 7.96 -51.85
CA ALA A 575 48.01 6.52 -51.63
C ALA A 575 47.25 5.67 -52.67
N LEU A 576 46.08 6.13 -53.11
CA LEU A 576 45.31 5.46 -54.16
C LEU A 576 46.01 5.58 -55.52
N ASP A 577 46.54 6.74 -55.86
CA ASP A 577 47.29 6.95 -57.11
C ASP A 577 48.53 6.06 -57.17
N GLN A 578 49.26 5.94 -56.05
CA GLN A 578 50.40 5.04 -55.92
C GLN A 578 49.99 3.57 -56.10
N LEU A 579 48.92 3.13 -55.44
CA LEU A 579 48.41 1.76 -55.56
C LEU A 579 47.92 1.44 -56.98
N VAL A 580 47.35 2.42 -57.69
CA VAL A 580 46.96 2.26 -59.10
C VAL A 580 48.20 2.05 -59.97
N LYS A 581 49.24 2.87 -59.80
CA LYS A 581 50.51 2.72 -60.53
C LYS A 581 51.17 1.36 -60.26
N GLU A 582 51.24 0.94 -59.01
CA GLU A 582 51.80 -0.38 -58.65
C GLU A 582 51.03 -1.54 -59.29
N LYS A 583 49.70 -1.42 -59.38
CA LYS A 583 48.87 -2.42 -60.07
C LYS A 583 49.12 -2.40 -61.59
N GLU A 584 49.22 -1.22 -62.19
CA GLU A 584 49.51 -1.07 -63.62
C GLU A 584 50.90 -1.63 -63.97
N GLU A 585 51.93 -1.33 -63.17
CA GLU A 585 53.29 -1.89 -63.29
C GLU A 585 53.31 -3.41 -63.09
N GLN A 586 52.51 -3.94 -62.17
CA GLN A 586 52.40 -5.39 -61.95
C GLN A 586 51.71 -6.09 -63.13
N GLU A 587 50.60 -5.53 -63.64
CA GLU A 587 49.92 -6.04 -64.83
C GLU A 587 50.78 -5.89 -66.10
N GLU A 588 51.68 -4.90 -66.16
CA GLU A 588 52.65 -4.75 -67.25
C GLU A 588 53.75 -5.81 -67.17
N LYS A 589 54.30 -6.07 -65.99
CA LYS A 589 55.26 -7.17 -65.76
C LYS A 589 54.66 -8.55 -66.01
N GLU A 590 53.41 -8.78 -65.62
CA GLU A 590 52.69 -10.02 -65.92
C GLU A 590 52.50 -10.18 -67.44
N ARG A 591 52.14 -9.10 -68.15
CA ARG A 591 52.06 -9.08 -69.62
C ARG A 591 53.42 -9.29 -70.31
N GLU A 592 54.51 -8.77 -69.76
CA GLU A 592 55.86 -9.02 -70.28
C GLU A 592 56.32 -10.47 -70.04
N THR A 593 56.01 -11.03 -68.88
CA THR A 593 56.30 -12.44 -68.54
C THR A 593 55.50 -13.40 -69.43
N GLU A 594 54.22 -13.11 -69.69
CA GLU A 594 53.40 -13.86 -70.64
C GLU A 594 53.97 -13.79 -72.08
N ARG A 595 54.46 -12.61 -72.49
CA ARG A 595 55.14 -12.43 -73.80
C ARG A 595 56.48 -13.18 -73.89
N GLU A 596 57.22 -13.33 -72.79
CA GLU A 596 58.44 -14.13 -72.76
C GLU A 596 58.15 -15.64 -72.78
N GLN A 597 57.11 -16.10 -72.07
CA GLN A 597 56.65 -17.49 -72.12
C GLN A 597 56.07 -17.90 -73.48
N GLU A 598 55.47 -16.98 -74.23
CA GLU A 598 55.06 -17.22 -75.62
C GLU A 598 56.26 -17.30 -76.58
N LYS A 599 57.34 -16.54 -76.35
CA LYS A 599 58.56 -16.59 -77.17
C LYS A 599 59.38 -17.87 -76.96
N ASP A 600 59.38 -18.45 -75.77
CA ASP A 600 60.06 -19.74 -75.51
C ASP A 600 59.32 -20.95 -76.12
N LYS A 601 58.03 -20.82 -76.44
CA LYS A 601 57.29 -21.85 -77.19
C LYS A 601 57.59 -21.86 -78.69
N GLU A 602 58.19 -20.80 -79.23
CA GLU A 602 58.58 -20.72 -80.66
C GLU A 602 60.02 -21.20 -80.94
N LYS A 603 60.78 -21.66 -79.93
CA LYS A 603 62.11 -22.24 -80.12
C LYS A 603 62.26 -23.64 -79.49
N SER A 604 61.70 -24.65 -80.14
CA SER A 604 62.25 -26.02 -80.10
C SER A 604 61.75 -26.85 -81.30
N PRO A 605 62.64 -27.37 -82.17
CA PRO A 605 62.27 -28.22 -83.30
C PRO A 605 62.19 -29.71 -82.94
N GLU A 606 61.32 -30.41 -83.67
CA GLU A 606 61.26 -31.84 -84.02
C GLU A 606 62.02 -32.86 -83.13
N ASP A 607 61.26 -33.82 -82.55
CA ASP A 607 61.47 -35.23 -82.92
C ASP A 607 60.30 -36.15 -82.51
N LYS A 608 59.94 -37.05 -83.42
CA LYS A 608 59.02 -38.19 -83.24
C LYS A 608 59.76 -39.36 -82.54
N PRO A 609 59.06 -40.32 -81.88
CA PRO A 609 58.74 -41.56 -82.58
C PRO A 609 57.41 -42.27 -82.22
N GLU A 610 57.06 -43.19 -83.14
CA GLU A 610 56.19 -44.38 -83.10
C GLU A 610 56.13 -45.13 -81.74
N GLU A 611 55.21 -46.03 -81.37
CA GLU A 611 54.20 -46.87 -82.05
C GLU A 611 53.28 -47.54 -80.98
N LYS A 612 52.12 -48.08 -81.42
CA LYS A 612 51.36 -49.25 -80.88
C LYS A 612 50.64 -49.14 -79.51
N SER A 613 49.30 -49.15 -79.50
CA SER A 613 48.36 -50.30 -79.61
C SER A 613 48.08 -51.00 -78.28
N THR A 614 46.86 -50.84 -77.75
CA THR A 614 45.93 -51.95 -77.43
C THR A 614 44.52 -51.42 -77.26
N SER A 615 43.57 -52.24 -77.71
CA SER A 615 42.14 -52.01 -77.88
C SER A 615 41.31 -52.22 -76.61
N ASP A 616 40.01 -52.03 -76.81
CA ASP A 616 38.84 -52.42 -76.03
C ASP A 616 38.29 -51.30 -75.13
N GLY A 617 37.02 -50.88 -75.22
CA GLY A 617 35.85 -51.40 -75.93
C GLY A 617 34.59 -51.08 -75.12
N ALA A 618 33.44 -50.97 -75.81
CA ALA A 618 32.05 -50.77 -75.32
C ALA A 618 31.63 -49.31 -74.99
N HIS A 619 30.82 -48.63 -75.83
CA HIS A 619 29.34 -48.70 -75.96
C HIS A 619 28.60 -48.35 -74.65
N GLY A 620 27.63 -47.44 -74.58
CA GLY A 620 26.96 -46.62 -75.58
C GLY A 620 25.75 -45.89 -74.96
N LYS A 621 25.11 -45.04 -75.79
CA LYS A 621 23.87 -44.28 -75.62
C LYS A 621 23.90 -43.01 -74.77
#